data_AF-A0A6V7INI3-F1
#
_entry.id   AF-A0A6V7INI3-F1
#
_cell.length_a   1.000
_cell.length_b   1.000
_cell.length_c   1.000
_cell.angle_alpha   90.00
_cell.angle_beta   90.00
_cell.angle_gamma   90.00
#
_symmetry.space_group_name_H-M   'P 1'
#
loop_
_entity.id
_entity.type
_entity.pdbx_description
1 polymer ?
#
loop_
_entity_poly.entity_id
_entity_poly.type
_entity_poly.pdbx_seq_one_letter_code
_entity_poly.pdbx_strand_id
1 'polypeptide(L)'
;QDDMSVAKKHKLLNINAAAKYLLKDYSGPLLKDDSVVMQFPISRIKEKEIFVKSITDALANLFPSREHFQSNVDRKTGFLLDVEFFIDKKLTTLPVSKVTEDTKALRIAIIANSYHDFCVGQKSLIGSVVLHNRILEAMGYRTLDISYSDFHTDDKLLKRISYLNDRIKAIVK
;
A
#
# COMPACT_ATOMS: atom_id res chain seq x y z
N GLN A 1 -10.17 24.54 18.38
CA GLN A 1 -9.45 24.62 17.10
C GLN A 1 -8.27 23.67 17.23
N ASP A 2 -8.22 22.61 16.42
CA ASP A 2 -7.22 21.53 16.59
C ASP A 2 -5.86 22.00 16.04
N ASP A 3 -4.99 22.49 16.94
CA ASP A 3 -3.69 23.14 16.70
C ASP A 3 -2.57 22.17 16.27
N MET A 4 -2.93 20.94 15.90
CA MET A 4 -1.96 19.91 15.58
C MET A 4 -1.59 19.93 14.09
N SER A 5 -0.30 20.08 13.80
CA SER A 5 0.21 20.05 12.42
C SER A 5 -0.03 18.69 11.74
N VAL A 6 -0.14 18.72 10.41
CA VAL A 6 -0.32 17.53 9.56
C VAL A 6 0.75 16.47 9.84
N ALA A 7 2.01 16.88 9.96
CA ALA A 7 3.12 15.97 10.26
C ALA A 7 2.95 15.25 11.62
N LYS A 8 2.45 15.96 12.64
CA LYS A 8 2.16 15.36 13.96
C LYS A 8 1.02 14.34 13.86
N LYS A 9 -0.04 14.64 13.09
CA LYS A 9 -1.16 13.71 12.85
C LYS A 9 -0.69 12.41 12.20
N HIS A 10 0.09 12.48 11.11
CA HIS A 10 0.67 11.30 10.47
C HIS A 10 1.56 10.50 11.43
N LYS A 11 2.39 11.18 12.22
CA LYS A 11 3.29 10.51 13.17
C LYS A 11 2.50 9.77 14.25
N LEU A 12 1.44 10.36 14.79
CA LEU A 12 0.57 9.70 15.76
C LEU A 12 -0.15 8.49 15.17
N LEU A 13 -0.63 8.57 13.93
CA LEU A 13 -1.22 7.43 13.24
C LEU A 13 -0.21 6.29 13.04
N ASN A 14 1.03 6.60 12.62
CA ASN A 14 2.09 5.61 12.48
C ASN A 14 2.44 4.95 13.83
N ILE A 15 2.52 5.74 14.92
CA ILE A 15 2.76 5.22 16.27
C ILE A 15 1.62 4.29 16.71
N ASN A 16 0.37 4.72 16.51
CA ASN A 16 -0.81 3.93 16.83
C ASN A 16 -0.84 2.60 16.06
N ALA A 17 -0.53 2.64 14.76
CA ALA A 17 -0.45 1.44 13.93
C ALA A 17 0.70 0.51 14.35
N ALA A 18 1.87 1.06 14.67
CA ALA A 18 2.99 0.27 15.19
C ALA A 18 2.66 -0.39 16.54
N ALA A 19 2.04 0.35 17.46
CA ALA A 19 1.60 -0.19 18.74
C ALA A 19 0.55 -1.30 18.56
N LYS A 20 -0.40 -1.12 17.64
CA LYS A 20 -1.48 -2.08 17.37
C LYS A 20 -1.01 -3.35 16.67
N TYR A 21 -0.10 -3.24 15.69
CA TYR A 21 0.23 -4.37 14.81
C TYR A 21 1.63 -4.95 15.01
N LEU A 22 2.61 -4.15 15.46
CA LEU A 22 4.01 -4.61 15.58
C LEU A 22 4.38 -5.06 16.99
N LEU A 23 3.70 -4.58 18.02
CA LEU A 23 3.95 -4.95 19.41
C LEU A 23 2.98 -6.07 19.82
N LYS A 24 3.51 -7.21 20.27
CA LYS A 24 2.71 -8.38 20.66
C LYS A 24 1.96 -8.18 21.98
N ASP A 25 2.58 -7.47 22.92
CA ASP A 25 2.10 -7.35 24.30
C ASP A 25 1.84 -5.89 24.71
N TYR A 26 1.45 -5.04 23.75
CA TYR A 26 1.13 -3.65 24.06
C TYR A 26 -0.17 -3.55 24.85
N SER A 27 -0.08 -3.11 26.11
CA SER A 27 -1.22 -2.92 27.01
C SER A 27 -1.61 -1.45 27.20
N GLY A 28 -0.97 -0.53 26.49
CA GLY A 28 -1.24 0.90 26.58
C GLY A 28 -2.49 1.30 25.79
N PRO A 29 -2.93 2.57 25.91
CA PRO A 29 -4.06 3.06 25.15
C PRO A 29 -3.73 3.18 23.65
N LEU A 30 -4.73 2.89 22.81
CA LEU A 30 -4.74 3.22 21.39
C LEU A 30 -5.58 4.47 21.14
N LEU A 31 -5.38 5.11 19.99
CA LEU A 31 -6.25 6.21 19.54
C LEU A 31 -7.68 5.70 19.36
N LYS A 32 -8.65 6.51 19.80
CA LYS A 32 -10.07 6.23 19.56
C LYS A 32 -10.41 6.43 18.09
N ASP A 33 -11.25 5.56 17.54
CA ASP A 33 -11.65 5.59 16.13
C ASP A 33 -12.39 6.88 15.73
N ASP A 34 -13.07 7.53 16.68
CA ASP A 34 -13.78 8.80 16.50
C ASP A 34 -12.88 10.04 16.70
N SER A 35 -11.60 9.85 17.02
CA SER A 35 -10.68 10.97 17.23
C SER A 35 -10.39 11.73 15.93
N VAL A 36 -10.17 13.04 16.06
CA VAL A 36 -9.81 13.93 14.93
C VAL A 36 -8.57 13.44 14.17
N VAL A 37 -7.66 12.76 14.87
CA VAL A 37 -6.44 12.18 14.28
C VAL A 37 -6.77 11.00 13.38
N MET A 38 -7.67 10.09 13.82
CA MET A 38 -8.11 8.93 13.03
C MET A 38 -8.95 9.32 11.80
N GLN A 39 -9.68 10.43 11.90
CA GLN A 39 -10.48 10.96 10.80
C GLN A 39 -9.70 11.88 9.83
N PHE A 40 -8.42 12.13 10.11
CA PHE A 40 -7.62 13.02 9.29
C PHE A 40 -7.40 12.44 7.87
N PRO A 41 -7.75 13.17 6.80
CA PRO A 41 -7.56 12.67 5.44
C PRO A 41 -6.08 12.65 5.08
N ILE A 42 -5.66 11.54 4.47
CA ILE A 42 -4.32 11.38 3.93
C ILE A 42 -4.39 11.62 2.42
N SER A 43 -3.52 12.46 1.89
CA SER A 43 -3.40 12.71 0.45
C SER A 43 -1.99 12.41 -0.03
N ARG A 44 -1.87 12.12 -1.33
CA ARG A 44 -0.59 11.93 -2.00
C ARG A 44 -0.11 13.25 -2.58
N ILE A 45 1.19 13.33 -2.81
CA ILE A 45 1.74 14.36 -3.70
C ILE A 45 1.47 13.98 -5.15
N LYS A 46 1.29 14.98 -6.02
CA LYS A 46 0.90 14.80 -7.43
C LYS A 46 1.79 13.82 -8.21
N GLU A 47 3.10 13.85 -7.97
CA GLU A 47 4.05 12.94 -8.63
C GLU A 47 3.74 11.47 -8.31
N LYS A 48 3.48 11.16 -7.03
CA LYS A 48 3.11 9.81 -6.61
C LYS A 48 1.74 9.41 -7.19
N GLU A 49 0.80 10.33 -7.34
CA GLU A 49 -0.49 10.06 -7.99
C GLU A 49 -0.32 9.64 -9.45
N ILE A 50 0.55 10.30 -10.22
CA ILE A 50 0.85 9.93 -11.60
C ILE A 50 1.44 8.51 -11.65
N PHE A 51 2.36 8.21 -10.74
CA PHE A 51 3.00 6.90 -10.67
C PHE A 51 2.01 5.78 -10.34
N VAL A 52 1.17 5.99 -9.33
CA VAL A 52 0.09 5.05 -8.95
C VAL A 52 -0.91 4.91 -10.09
N LYS A 53 -1.29 6.00 -10.77
CA LYS A 53 -2.20 5.94 -11.91
C LYS A 53 -1.65 5.03 -13.01
N SER A 54 -0.38 5.19 -13.37
CA SER A 54 0.31 4.32 -14.35
C SER A 54 0.23 2.82 -13.97
N ILE A 55 0.41 2.50 -12.69
CA ILE A 55 0.25 1.12 -12.18
C ILE A 55 -1.21 0.68 -12.33
N THR A 56 -2.17 1.48 -11.89
CA THR A 56 -3.58 1.11 -11.93
C THR A 56 -4.13 0.98 -13.35
N ASP A 57 -3.63 1.78 -14.31
CA ASP A 57 -3.98 1.68 -15.73
C ASP A 57 -3.49 0.35 -16.31
N ALA A 58 -2.27 -0.08 -15.96
CA ALA A 58 -1.74 -1.38 -16.36
C ALA A 58 -2.49 -2.55 -15.69
N LEU A 59 -2.84 -2.45 -14.40
CA LEU A 59 -3.63 -3.48 -13.71
C LEU A 59 -5.04 -3.62 -14.28
N ALA A 60 -5.68 -2.52 -14.71
CA ALA A 60 -6.99 -2.57 -15.34
C ALA A 60 -6.99 -3.35 -16.68
N ASN A 61 -5.84 -3.51 -17.32
CA ASN A 61 -5.66 -4.35 -18.50
C ASN A 61 -5.22 -5.78 -18.16
N LEU A 62 -4.72 -6.01 -16.94
CA LEU A 62 -4.25 -7.32 -16.48
C LEU A 62 -5.36 -8.13 -15.79
N PHE A 63 -6.22 -7.46 -15.04
CA PHE A 63 -7.28 -8.10 -14.25
C PHE A 63 -8.61 -8.16 -15.02
N PRO A 64 -9.52 -9.08 -14.66
CA PRO A 64 -10.79 -9.23 -15.38
C PRO A 64 -11.67 -7.98 -15.35
N SER A 65 -11.60 -7.19 -14.28
CA SER A 65 -12.31 -5.91 -14.15
C SER A 65 -11.66 -5.00 -13.11
N ARG A 66 -12.06 -3.73 -13.09
CA ARG A 66 -11.59 -2.74 -12.09
C ARG A 66 -11.94 -3.11 -10.65
N GLU A 67 -12.99 -3.92 -10.44
CA GLU A 67 -13.44 -4.36 -9.11
C GLU A 67 -12.45 -5.30 -8.40
N HIS A 68 -11.47 -5.83 -9.14
CA HIS A 68 -10.46 -6.76 -8.62
C HIS A 68 -9.33 -6.07 -7.85
N PHE A 69 -9.31 -4.73 -7.80
CA PHE A 69 -8.36 -3.99 -7.00
C PHE A 69 -8.91 -2.65 -6.55
N GLN A 70 -8.34 -2.11 -5.47
CA GLN A 70 -8.62 -0.76 -4.99
C GLN A 70 -7.32 0.03 -4.92
N SER A 71 -7.39 1.32 -5.20
CA SER A 71 -6.25 2.24 -5.08
C SER A 71 -6.53 3.31 -4.04
N ASN A 72 -5.49 3.89 -3.45
CA ASN A 72 -5.60 4.93 -2.42
C ASN A 72 -6.38 4.46 -1.20
N VAL A 73 -6.09 3.24 -0.72
CA VAL A 73 -6.80 2.67 0.42
C VAL A 73 -6.23 3.20 1.72
N ASP A 74 -7.07 3.87 2.50
CA ASP A 74 -6.75 4.33 3.85
C ASP A 74 -7.13 3.26 4.87
N ARG A 75 -6.12 2.64 5.48
CA ARG A 75 -6.30 1.67 6.58
C ARG A 75 -6.14 2.29 7.96
N LYS A 76 -6.18 3.63 8.05
CA LYS A 76 -6.02 4.41 9.28
C LYS A 76 -4.66 4.19 9.97
N THR A 77 -3.63 3.98 9.16
CA THR A 77 -2.26 3.69 9.62
C THR A 77 -1.30 4.87 9.50
N GLY A 78 -1.75 6.00 8.96
CA GLY A 78 -0.92 7.19 8.75
C GLY A 78 -0.31 7.29 7.36
N PHE A 79 -0.58 6.31 6.49
CA PHE A 79 -0.23 6.29 5.08
C PHE A 79 -1.33 5.62 4.24
N LEU A 80 -1.32 5.87 2.93
CA LEU A 80 -2.23 5.23 1.98
C LEU A 80 -1.55 4.04 1.28
N LEU A 81 -2.25 2.92 1.16
CA LEU A 81 -1.84 1.84 0.26
C LEU A 81 -2.04 2.31 -1.18
N ASP A 82 -1.03 2.12 -2.03
CA ASP A 82 -1.10 2.54 -3.44
C ASP A 82 -2.14 1.72 -4.18
N VAL A 83 -2.03 0.39 -4.10
CA VAL A 83 -3.03 -0.54 -4.60
C VAL A 83 -3.15 -1.73 -3.64
N GLU A 84 -4.37 -2.21 -3.42
CA GLU A 84 -4.61 -3.52 -2.81
C GLU A 84 -5.44 -4.41 -3.74
N PHE A 85 -5.16 -5.71 -3.69
CA PHE A 85 -5.94 -6.73 -4.37
C PHE A 85 -5.73 -8.08 -3.70
N PHE A 86 -6.52 -9.07 -4.10
CA PHE A 86 -6.58 -10.37 -3.45
C PHE A 86 -6.42 -11.48 -4.47
N ILE A 87 -5.65 -12.49 -4.13
CA ILE A 87 -5.37 -13.65 -4.99
C ILE A 87 -5.79 -14.93 -4.28
N ASP A 88 -6.57 -15.78 -4.96
CA ASP A 88 -6.94 -17.08 -4.43
C ASP A 88 -5.82 -18.13 -4.60
N LYS A 89 -6.05 -19.35 -4.08
CA LYS A 89 -5.07 -20.45 -4.24
C LYS A 89 -4.82 -20.87 -5.69
N LYS A 90 -5.67 -20.46 -6.62
CA LYS A 90 -5.57 -20.76 -8.06
C LYS A 90 -4.88 -19.63 -8.83
N LEU A 91 -4.27 -18.68 -8.14
CA LEU A 91 -3.62 -17.50 -8.74
C LEU A 91 -4.61 -16.59 -9.49
N THR A 92 -5.90 -16.67 -9.16
CA THR A 92 -6.95 -15.83 -9.74
C THR A 92 -7.18 -14.64 -8.83
N THR A 93 -7.27 -13.44 -9.42
CA THR A 93 -7.66 -12.26 -8.64
C THR A 93 -9.13 -12.32 -8.25
N LEU A 94 -9.47 -11.83 -7.07
CA LEU A 94 -10.84 -11.79 -6.57
C LEU A 94 -11.37 -10.35 -6.56
N PRO A 95 -12.66 -10.13 -6.89
CA PRO A 95 -13.31 -8.85 -6.65
C PRO A 95 -13.23 -8.47 -5.18
N VAL A 96 -12.81 -7.23 -4.88
CA VAL A 96 -12.56 -6.79 -3.50
C VAL A 96 -13.83 -6.88 -2.63
N SER A 97 -15.00 -6.64 -3.21
CA SER A 97 -16.30 -6.76 -2.52
C SER A 97 -16.66 -8.18 -2.09
N LYS A 98 -16.06 -9.20 -2.70
CA LYS A 98 -16.33 -10.61 -2.40
C LYS A 98 -15.38 -11.19 -1.37
N VAL A 99 -14.36 -10.44 -0.93
CA VAL A 99 -13.37 -10.91 0.04
C VAL A 99 -13.87 -10.60 1.44
N THR A 100 -14.10 -11.66 2.21
CA THR A 100 -14.42 -11.62 3.64
C THR A 100 -13.25 -12.16 4.47
N GLU A 101 -13.34 -12.06 5.80
CA GLU A 101 -12.32 -12.61 6.71
C GLU A 101 -12.11 -14.13 6.55
N ASP A 102 -13.17 -14.86 6.17
CA ASP A 102 -13.13 -16.32 5.94
C ASP A 102 -12.53 -16.70 4.58
N THR A 103 -12.38 -15.72 3.68
CA THR A 103 -11.87 -15.97 2.33
C THR A 103 -10.38 -16.27 2.42
N LYS A 104 -9.99 -17.51 2.10
CA LYS A 104 -8.57 -17.93 2.02
C LYS A 104 -7.90 -17.33 0.77
N ALA A 105 -7.68 -16.03 0.79
CA ALA A 105 -6.99 -15.27 -0.24
C ALA A 105 -5.75 -14.59 0.32
N LEU A 106 -4.70 -14.54 -0.51
CA LEU A 106 -3.51 -13.76 -0.24
C LEU A 106 -3.81 -12.28 -0.48
N ARG A 107 -3.61 -11.46 0.55
CA ARG A 107 -3.78 -10.00 0.46
C ARG A 107 -2.50 -9.38 -0.07
N ILE A 108 -2.55 -8.77 -1.24
CA ILE A 108 -1.39 -8.09 -1.82
C ILE A 108 -1.56 -6.58 -1.67
N ALA A 109 -0.52 -5.92 -1.18
CA ALA A 109 -0.40 -4.47 -1.20
C ALA A 109 0.73 -4.08 -2.15
N ILE A 110 0.43 -3.34 -3.22
CA ILE A 110 1.46 -2.72 -4.05
C ILE A 110 1.92 -1.45 -3.36
N ILE A 111 3.24 -1.27 -3.30
CA ILE A 111 3.88 -0.05 -2.81
C ILE A 111 4.68 0.55 -3.96
N ALA A 112 4.25 1.72 -4.40
CA ALA A 112 4.81 2.45 -5.51
C ALA A 112 5.89 3.39 -4.98
N ASN A 113 7.14 2.93 -4.99
CA ASN A 113 8.26 3.66 -4.40
C ASN A 113 8.91 4.57 -5.45
N SER A 114 8.70 5.88 -5.28
CA SER A 114 9.31 6.91 -6.13
C SER A 114 10.77 7.12 -5.74
N TYR A 115 11.51 7.94 -6.49
CA TYR A 115 12.90 8.28 -6.18
C TYR A 115 13.10 8.77 -4.74
N HIS A 116 12.14 9.53 -4.21
CA HIS A 116 12.17 10.09 -2.85
C HIS A 116 11.95 9.07 -1.73
N ASP A 117 11.52 7.85 -2.07
CA ASP A 117 11.32 6.76 -1.12
C ASP A 117 12.63 5.97 -0.86
N PHE A 118 13.74 6.35 -1.51
CA PHE A 118 15.06 5.72 -1.38
C PHE A 118 16.10 6.65 -0.72
N CYS A 119 17.08 6.03 -0.06
CA CYS A 119 18.26 6.71 0.46
C CYS A 119 19.11 7.29 -0.69
N VAL A 120 19.61 8.51 -0.52
CA VAL A 120 20.42 9.18 -1.56
C VAL A 120 21.65 8.32 -1.91
N GLY A 121 21.81 8.04 -3.21
CA GLY A 121 22.94 7.24 -3.72
C GLY A 121 22.84 5.73 -3.43
N GLN A 122 21.73 5.25 -2.87
CA GLN A 122 21.53 3.84 -2.54
C GLN A 122 20.16 3.36 -3.05
N LYS A 123 20.03 2.04 -3.26
CA LYS A 123 18.75 1.40 -3.60
C LYS A 123 17.98 0.93 -2.35
N SER A 124 18.37 1.41 -1.17
CA SER A 124 17.71 1.09 0.09
C SER A 124 16.57 2.07 0.37
N LEU A 125 15.43 1.56 0.85
CA LEU A 125 14.28 2.37 1.22
C LEU A 125 14.55 3.21 2.48
N ILE A 126 13.92 4.39 2.55
CA ILE A 126 13.97 5.22 3.76
C ILE A 126 13.18 4.59 4.92
N GLY A 127 13.52 4.96 6.15
CA GLY A 127 12.98 4.34 7.36
C GLY A 127 11.45 4.42 7.49
N SER A 128 10.82 5.49 7.00
CA SER A 128 9.35 5.60 7.01
C SER A 128 8.69 4.56 6.12
N VAL A 129 9.23 4.32 4.93
CA VAL A 129 8.70 3.31 3.98
C VAL A 129 8.92 1.91 4.53
N VAL A 130 10.10 1.65 5.12
CA VAL A 130 10.39 0.36 5.79
C VAL A 130 9.41 0.11 6.94
N LEU A 131 9.09 1.13 7.74
CA LEU A 131 8.08 1.04 8.80
C LEU A 131 6.70 0.72 8.23
N HIS A 132 6.29 1.40 7.15
CA HIS A 132 5.01 1.16 6.49
C HIS A 132 4.89 -0.28 5.99
N ASN A 133 5.94 -0.81 5.35
CA ASN A 133 5.98 -2.20 4.89
C ASN A 133 5.82 -3.19 6.05
N ARG A 134 6.53 -2.98 7.16
CA ARG A 134 6.42 -3.82 8.36
C ARG A 134 5.00 -3.81 8.94
N ILE A 135 4.36 -2.63 9.00
CA ILE A 135 2.97 -2.49 9.46
C ILE A 135 2.03 -3.30 8.55
N LEU A 136 2.19 -3.18 7.22
CA LEU A 136 1.37 -3.93 6.25
C LEU A 136 1.54 -5.45 6.39
N GLU A 137 2.78 -5.91 6.53
CA GLU A 137 3.10 -7.32 6.74
C GLU A 137 2.45 -7.84 8.03
N ALA A 138 2.50 -7.07 9.11
CA ALA A 138 1.84 -7.40 10.36
C ALA A 138 0.30 -7.37 10.27
N MET A 139 -0.26 -6.59 9.34
CA MET A 139 -1.68 -6.62 9.00
C MET A 139 -2.08 -7.80 8.09
N GLY A 140 -1.12 -8.67 7.74
CA GLY A 140 -1.34 -9.86 6.91
C GLY A 140 -1.26 -9.60 5.40
N TYR A 141 -0.72 -8.46 4.97
CA TYR A 141 -0.44 -8.22 3.56
C TYR A 141 0.91 -8.82 3.15
N ARG A 142 0.99 -9.29 1.91
CA ARG A 142 2.26 -9.48 1.22
C ARG A 142 2.53 -8.24 0.36
N THR A 143 3.65 -7.58 0.59
CA THR A 143 4.01 -6.30 -0.04
C THR A 143 4.70 -6.53 -1.38
N LEU A 144 4.18 -5.91 -2.44
CA LEU A 144 4.79 -5.90 -3.77
C LEU A 144 5.42 -4.53 -4.04
N ASP A 145 6.73 -4.47 -3.92
CA ASP A 145 7.50 -3.28 -4.24
C ASP A 145 7.58 -3.06 -5.77
N ILE A 146 7.18 -1.85 -6.19
CA ILE A 146 7.32 -1.35 -7.55
C ILE A 146 8.17 -0.08 -7.50
N SER A 147 9.46 -0.26 -7.77
CA SER A 147 10.44 0.83 -7.78
C SER A 147 10.40 1.66 -9.06
N TYR A 148 10.62 2.97 -8.92
CA TYR A 148 10.88 3.89 -10.03
C TYR A 148 12.04 3.44 -10.95
N SER A 149 12.97 2.63 -10.46
CA SER A 149 14.11 2.14 -11.25
C SER A 149 13.71 1.10 -12.29
N ASP A 150 12.65 0.34 -12.02
CA ASP A 150 12.25 -0.82 -12.83
C ASP A 150 10.93 -0.57 -13.59
N PHE A 151 10.11 0.37 -13.11
CA PHE A 151 8.83 0.73 -13.71
C PHE A 151 8.81 2.22 -14.06
N HIS A 152 8.67 2.54 -15.35
CA HIS A 152 8.63 3.91 -15.85
C HIS A 152 7.23 4.26 -16.35
N THR A 153 6.75 5.47 -16.03
CA THR A 153 5.41 5.94 -16.45
C THR A 153 5.29 6.12 -17.96
N ASP A 154 6.42 6.38 -18.62
CA ASP A 154 6.51 6.73 -20.04
C ASP A 154 6.75 5.49 -20.91
N ASP A 155 6.96 4.32 -20.28
CA ASP A 155 7.02 3.06 -20.99
C ASP A 155 5.68 2.73 -21.67
N LYS A 156 5.77 2.06 -22.83
CA LYS A 156 4.60 1.53 -23.54
C LYS A 156 3.75 0.68 -22.59
N LEU A 157 2.42 0.83 -22.68
CA LEU A 157 1.46 0.14 -21.82
C LEU A 157 1.70 -1.38 -21.74
N LEU A 158 1.98 -2.05 -22.87
CA LEU A 158 2.28 -3.48 -22.90
C LEU A 158 3.50 -3.87 -22.04
N LYS A 159 4.55 -3.04 -22.02
CA LYS A 159 5.74 -3.28 -21.20
C LYS A 159 5.40 -3.17 -19.71
N ARG A 160 4.60 -2.17 -19.32
CA ARG A 160 4.10 -2.00 -17.95
C ARG A 160 3.23 -3.17 -17.50
N ILE A 161 2.33 -3.64 -18.38
CA ILE A 161 1.48 -4.82 -18.11
C ILE A 161 2.34 -6.07 -17.91
N SER A 162 3.29 -6.35 -18.81
CA SER A 162 4.18 -7.51 -18.70
C SER A 162 4.97 -7.48 -17.40
N TYR A 163 5.57 -6.34 -17.07
CA TYR A 163 6.32 -6.16 -15.84
C TYR A 163 5.47 -6.46 -14.60
N LEU A 164 4.28 -5.86 -14.48
CA LEU A 164 3.40 -6.11 -13.33
C LEU A 164 2.98 -7.58 -13.25
N ASN A 165 2.66 -8.21 -14.38
CA ASN A 165 2.31 -9.64 -14.42
C ASN A 165 3.44 -10.52 -13.89
N ASP A 166 4.68 -10.25 -14.29
CA ASP A 166 5.85 -11.02 -13.86
C ASP A 166 6.12 -10.83 -12.36
N ARG A 167 6.00 -9.59 -11.88
CA ARG A 167 6.14 -9.25 -10.45
C ARG A 167 5.05 -9.91 -9.60
N ILE A 168 3.80 -9.91 -10.06
CA ILE A 168 2.68 -10.59 -9.39
C ILE A 168 2.89 -12.10 -9.39
N LYS A 169 3.34 -12.71 -10.49
CA LYS A 169 3.64 -14.16 -10.50
C LYS A 169 4.79 -14.52 -9.56
N ALA A 170 5.81 -13.67 -9.46
CA ALA A 170 6.94 -13.90 -8.58
C ALA A 170 6.55 -13.86 -7.09
N ILE A 171 5.61 -12.97 -6.71
CA ILE A 171 5.20 -12.83 -5.31
C ILE A 171 4.23 -13.90 -4.82
N VAL A 172 3.58 -14.66 -5.71
CA VAL A 172 2.65 -15.74 -5.32
C VAL A 172 3.31 -17.13 -5.32
N LYS A 173 4.48 -17.25 -5.95
CA LYS A 173 5.35 -18.43 -5.77
C LYS A 173 5.94 -18.45 -4.35
#